data_AF-A0AAV2CHL9-F1
#
_entry.id   AF-A0AAV2CHL9-F1
#
_cell.length_a   1.000
_cell.length_b   1.000
_cell.length_c   1.000
_cell.angle_alpha   90.00
_cell.angle_beta   90.00
_cell.angle_gamma   90.00
#
_symmetry.space_group_name_H-M   'P 1'
#
loop_
_entity.id
_entity.type
_entity.pdbx_description
1 polymer ?
#
loop_
_entity_poly.entity_id
_entity_poly.type
_entity_poly.pdbx_seq_one_letter_code
_entity_poly.pdbx_strand_id
1 'polypeptide(L)'
;MIKVYKKLRILKNLLKKLNREEFSERRERVKVKEAELEEIQREALSAPTSENFKKESTASRELYELLQAKESFLRHKSRDLWLKGGDSNSPYFHMSLKMRQRRNMITMLKDEEGNKVTDLHRMGDIAESFYKRLLGRKDP
;
A
#
# COMPACT_ATOMS: atom_id res chain seq x y z
N MET A 1 -0.57 1.85 -34.80
CA MET A 1 -0.19 1.57 -33.39
C MET A 1 0.52 2.72 -32.66
N ILE A 2 1.51 3.41 -33.23
CA ILE A 2 2.32 4.45 -32.52
C ILE A 2 1.50 5.69 -32.06
N LYS A 3 0.50 6.13 -32.84
CA LYS A 3 -0.35 7.30 -32.48
C LYS A 3 -1.17 7.07 -31.21
N VAL A 4 -1.76 5.89 -31.04
CA VAL A 4 -2.56 5.54 -29.86
C VAL A 4 -1.67 5.47 -28.60
N TYR A 5 -0.51 4.83 -28.71
CA TYR A 5 0.47 4.78 -27.62
C TYR A 5 0.90 6.19 -27.16
N LYS A 6 1.21 7.09 -28.08
CA LYS A 6 1.57 8.48 -27.75
C LYS A 6 0.44 9.21 -27.02
N LYS A 7 -0.81 9.07 -27.48
CA LYS A 7 -2.00 9.65 -26.83
C LYS A 7 -2.22 9.08 -25.42
N LEU A 8 -2.11 7.76 -25.25
CA LEU A 8 -2.22 7.10 -23.94
C LEU A 8 -1.10 7.53 -22.98
N ARG A 9 0.12 7.75 -23.48
CA ARG A 9 1.25 8.23 -22.68
C ARG A 9 1.02 9.65 -22.15
N ILE A 10 0.48 10.54 -22.97
CA ILE A 10 0.10 11.90 -22.57
C ILE A 10 -1.02 11.84 -21.52
N LEU A 11 -2.08 11.07 -21.80
CA LEU A 11 -3.20 10.89 -20.89
C LEU A 11 -2.75 10.33 -19.53
N LYS A 12 -1.85 9.35 -19.51
CA LYS A 12 -1.27 8.80 -18.27
C LYS A 12 -0.62 9.88 -17.40
N ASN A 13 0.13 10.80 -18.00
CA ASN A 13 0.80 11.86 -17.25
C ASN A 13 -0.20 12.89 -16.71
N LEU A 14 -1.22 13.24 -17.49
CA LEU A 14 -2.31 14.11 -17.06
C LEU A 14 -3.10 13.47 -15.90
N LEU A 15 -3.46 12.20 -16.02
CA LEU A 15 -4.15 11.46 -14.96
C LEU A 15 -3.30 11.33 -13.69
N LYS A 16 -1.98 11.16 -13.82
CA LYS A 16 -1.06 11.18 -12.67
C LYS A 16 -1.03 12.54 -11.98
N LYS A 17 -1.02 13.63 -12.76
CA LYS A 17 -1.06 15.00 -12.24
C LYS A 17 -2.36 15.27 -11.50
N LEU A 18 -3.50 15.00 -12.15
CA LEU A 18 -4.84 15.12 -11.57
C LEU A 18 -4.98 14.29 -10.28
N ASN A 19 -4.54 13.04 -10.30
CA ASN A 19 -4.55 12.19 -9.10
C ASN A 19 -3.62 12.71 -8.01
N ARG A 20 -2.51 13.40 -8.34
CA ARG A 20 -1.66 14.00 -7.32
C ARG A 20 -2.38 15.18 -6.68
N GLU A 21 -2.85 16.13 -7.49
CA GLU A 21 -3.46 17.39 -7.04
C GLU A 21 -4.71 17.12 -6.20
N GLU A 22 -5.71 16.45 -6.77
CA GLU A 22 -6.99 16.18 -6.10
C GLU A 22 -6.85 15.25 -4.89
N PHE A 23 -5.96 14.25 -4.95
CA PHE A 23 -5.85 13.23 -3.90
C PHE A 23 -4.83 13.57 -2.80
N SER A 24 -3.82 14.40 -3.08
CA SER A 24 -3.03 14.99 -2.00
C SER A 24 -3.89 15.93 -1.18
N GLU A 25 -4.67 16.79 -1.86
CA GLU A 25 -5.55 17.74 -1.20
C GLU A 25 -6.61 17.03 -0.35
N ARG A 26 -7.26 15.98 -0.86
CA ARG A 26 -8.23 15.21 -0.07
C ARG A 26 -7.61 14.53 1.16
N ARG A 27 -6.41 13.97 1.05
CA ARG A 27 -5.72 13.37 2.21
C ARG A 27 -5.34 14.40 3.25
N GLU A 28 -4.90 15.58 2.80
CA GLU A 28 -4.57 16.69 3.68
C GLU A 28 -5.81 17.20 4.40
N ARG A 29 -6.93 17.38 3.67
CA ARG A 29 -8.21 17.78 4.25
C ARG A 29 -8.72 16.82 5.33
N VAL A 30 -8.56 15.50 5.13
CA VAL A 30 -8.90 14.50 6.15
C VAL A 30 -8.03 14.68 7.38
N LYS A 31 -6.71 14.82 7.23
CA LYS A 31 -5.79 15.03 8.36
C LYS A 31 -6.10 16.30 9.14
N VAL A 32 -6.35 17.41 8.44
CA VAL A 32 -6.69 18.69 9.06
C VAL A 32 -7.98 18.56 9.87
N LYS A 33 -9.01 17.90 9.33
CA LYS A 33 -10.28 17.66 10.03
C LYS A 33 -10.16 16.67 11.19
N GLU A 34 -9.29 15.67 11.10
CA GLU A 34 -8.95 14.78 12.22
C GLU A 34 -8.32 15.58 13.38
N ALA A 35 -7.36 16.47 13.08
CA ALA A 35 -6.75 17.33 14.09
C ALA A 35 -7.74 18.34 14.69
N GLU A 36 -8.60 18.94 13.87
CA GLU A 36 -9.67 19.85 14.32
C GLU A 36 -10.65 19.14 15.27
N LEU A 37 -11.05 17.91 14.95
CA LEU A 37 -11.91 17.11 15.82
C LEU A 37 -11.22 16.78 17.14
N GLU A 38 -9.93 16.44 17.13
CA GLU A 38 -9.17 16.16 18.34
C GLU A 38 -9.12 17.37 19.29
N GLU A 39 -8.93 18.58 18.76
CA GLU A 39 -9.00 19.82 19.55
C GLU A 39 -10.40 20.06 20.14
N ILE A 40 -11.45 19.88 19.34
CA ILE A 40 -12.84 20.05 19.81
C ILE A 40 -13.18 19.02 20.89
N GLN A 41 -12.67 17.78 20.76
CA GLN A 41 -12.85 16.73 21.76
C GLN A 41 -12.11 17.05 23.06
N ARG A 42 -10.88 17.58 22.98
CA ARG A 42 -10.16 18.09 24.16
C ARG A 42 -10.92 19.21 24.85
N GLU A 43 -11.47 20.14 24.09
CA GLU A 43 -12.27 21.25 24.63
C GLU A 43 -13.58 20.75 25.28
N ALA A 44 -14.27 19.79 24.66
CA ALA A 44 -15.48 19.18 25.21
C ALA A 44 -15.21 18.40 26.51
N LEU A 45 -14.05 17.74 26.62
CA LEU A 45 -13.61 17.07 27.85
C LEU A 45 -13.24 18.07 28.95
N SER A 46 -12.62 19.19 28.60
CA SER A 46 -12.25 20.24 29.56
C SER A 46 -13.45 21.07 30.02
N ALA A 47 -14.45 21.27 29.15
CA ALA A 47 -15.65 22.05 29.41
C ALA A 47 -16.88 21.33 28.81
N PRO A 48 -17.50 20.39 29.57
CA PRO A 48 -18.62 19.58 29.09
C PRO A 48 -19.91 20.40 29.04
N THR A 49 -20.01 21.26 28.04
CA THR A 49 -21.16 22.12 27.74
C THR A 49 -21.94 21.55 26.56
N SER A 50 -23.27 21.71 26.55
CA SER A 50 -24.12 21.27 25.43
C SER A 50 -23.68 21.85 24.08
N GLU A 51 -23.13 23.06 24.07
CA GLU A 51 -22.61 23.70 22.86
C GLU A 51 -21.35 23.00 22.32
N ASN A 52 -20.44 22.58 23.20
CA ASN A 52 -19.21 21.89 22.81
C ASN A 52 -19.51 20.49 22.27
N PHE A 53 -20.46 19.77 22.86
CA PHE A 53 -20.95 18.49 22.30
C PHE A 53 -21.63 18.66 20.94
N LYS A 54 -22.33 19.78 20.70
CA LYS A 54 -22.89 20.07 19.37
C LYS A 54 -21.79 20.32 18.35
N LYS A 55 -20.75 21.09 18.71
CA LYS A 55 -19.57 21.33 17.85
C LYS A 55 -18.85 20.02 17.52
N GLU A 56 -18.65 19.15 18.50
CA GLU A 56 -18.07 17.82 18.31
C GLU A 56 -18.90 16.96 17.35
N SER A 57 -20.22 16.92 17.56
CA SER A 57 -21.13 16.15 16.70
C SER A 57 -21.10 16.65 15.25
N THR A 58 -21.07 17.97 15.03
CA THR A 58 -20.95 18.55 13.69
C THR A 58 -19.63 18.21 13.02
N ALA A 59 -18.50 18.39 13.73
CA ALA A 59 -17.17 18.09 13.20
C ALA A 59 -17.00 16.59 12.90
N SER A 60 -17.54 15.73 13.76
CA SER A 60 -17.56 14.27 13.55
C SER A 60 -18.31 13.88 12.28
N ARG A 61 -19.46 14.52 12.01
CA ARG A 61 -20.24 14.27 10.79
C ARG A 61 -19.49 14.68 9.54
N GLU A 62 -18.86 15.86 9.55
CA GLU A 62 -18.04 16.33 8.42
C GLU A 62 -16.85 15.41 8.15
N LEU A 63 -16.17 14.94 9.19
CA LEU A 63 -15.08 13.97 9.04
C LEU A 63 -15.58 12.65 8.45
N TYR A 64 -16.73 12.17 8.90
CA TYR A 64 -17.35 10.94 8.36
C TYR A 64 -17.62 11.04 6.86
N GLU A 65 -18.16 12.17 6.37
CA GLU A 65 -18.39 12.39 4.94
C GLU A 65 -17.08 12.39 4.13
N LEU A 66 -16.02 13.02 4.66
CA LEU A 66 -14.70 13.01 4.03
C LEU A 66 -14.10 11.60 3.98
N LEU A 67 -14.28 10.80 5.03
CA LEU A 67 -13.83 9.41 5.09
C LEU A 67 -14.58 8.53 4.10
N GLN A 68 -15.89 8.70 3.94
CA GLN A 68 -16.65 7.97 2.91
C GLN A 68 -16.17 8.31 1.50
N ALA A 69 -15.89 9.59 1.21
CA ALA A 69 -15.34 10.00 -0.08
C ALA A 69 -13.93 9.43 -0.34
N LYS A 70 -13.11 9.30 0.71
CA LYS A 70 -11.79 8.65 0.66
C LYS A 70 -11.94 7.14 0.41
N GLU A 71 -12.86 6.48 1.11
CA GLU A 71 -13.14 5.05 0.96
C GLU A 71 -13.63 4.71 -0.45
N SER A 72 -14.63 5.43 -0.96
CA SER A 72 -15.15 5.26 -2.33
C SER A 72 -14.04 5.38 -3.38
N PHE A 73 -13.12 6.32 -3.20
CA PHE A 73 -11.96 6.44 -4.08
C PHE A 73 -11.02 5.23 -3.96
N LEU A 74 -10.70 4.81 -2.73
CA LEU A 74 -9.82 3.65 -2.50
C LEU A 74 -10.42 2.38 -3.10
N ARG A 75 -11.74 2.22 -3.02
CA ARG A 75 -12.50 1.14 -3.64
C ARG A 75 -12.36 1.12 -5.16
N HIS A 76 -12.48 2.27 -5.82
CA HIS A 76 -12.21 2.38 -7.26
C HIS A 76 -10.76 2.03 -7.60
N LYS A 77 -9.80 2.47 -6.77
CA LYS A 77 -8.37 2.28 -7.02
C LYS A 77 -7.89 0.85 -6.76
N SER A 78 -8.42 0.18 -5.74
CA SER A 78 -8.11 -1.21 -5.40
C SER A 78 -8.65 -2.20 -6.43
N ARG A 79 -9.51 -1.72 -7.35
CA ARG A 79 -10.24 -2.54 -8.32
C ARG A 79 -10.95 -3.71 -7.63
N ASP A 80 -11.49 -3.47 -6.43
CA ASP A 80 -12.41 -4.26 -5.57
C ASP A 80 -12.63 -5.76 -5.84
N LEU A 81 -11.61 -6.46 -6.34
CA LEU A 81 -11.68 -7.85 -6.78
C LEU A 81 -11.48 -8.79 -5.58
N TRP A 82 -10.65 -8.39 -4.61
CA TRP A 82 -10.41 -9.14 -3.38
C TRP A 82 -11.68 -9.23 -2.52
N LEU A 83 -12.37 -8.10 -2.30
CA LEU A 83 -13.59 -8.04 -1.50
C LEU A 83 -14.75 -8.83 -2.13
N LYS A 84 -14.85 -8.88 -3.46
CA LYS A 84 -15.84 -9.72 -4.15
C LYS A 84 -15.50 -11.21 -4.16
N GLY A 85 -14.20 -11.56 -4.17
CA GLY A 85 -13.76 -12.95 -4.25
C GLY A 85 -13.77 -13.69 -2.92
N GLY A 86 -13.55 -12.98 -1.80
CA GLY A 86 -13.37 -13.62 -0.49
C GLY A 86 -12.26 -14.68 -0.52
N ASP A 87 -12.45 -15.76 0.24
CA ASP A 87 -11.56 -16.94 0.25
C ASP A 87 -11.87 -17.95 -0.88
N SER A 88 -12.69 -17.54 -1.85
CA SER A 88 -12.97 -18.37 -3.02
C SER A 88 -11.70 -18.50 -3.85
N ASN A 89 -11.51 -19.67 -4.48
CA ASN A 89 -10.38 -20.01 -5.35
C ASN A 89 -10.44 -19.23 -6.69
N SER A 90 -10.43 -17.89 -6.58
CA SER A 90 -10.65 -16.96 -7.66
C SER A 90 -9.38 -16.76 -8.49
N PRO A 91 -9.50 -16.39 -9.78
CA PRO A 91 -8.35 -15.99 -10.58
C PRO A 91 -7.52 -14.86 -9.93
N TYR A 92 -8.17 -13.97 -9.17
CA TYR A 92 -7.52 -12.90 -8.43
C TYR A 92 -6.66 -13.42 -7.27
N PHE A 93 -7.15 -14.43 -6.54
CA PHE A 93 -6.39 -15.09 -5.47
C PHE A 93 -5.11 -15.73 -6.03
N HIS A 94 -5.22 -16.52 -7.09
CA HIS A 94 -4.05 -17.11 -7.75
C HIS A 94 -3.09 -16.06 -8.32
N MET A 95 -3.60 -14.95 -8.87
CA MET A 95 -2.77 -13.84 -9.34
C MET A 95 -2.02 -13.17 -8.17
N SER A 96 -2.70 -12.94 -7.05
CA SER A 96 -2.10 -12.35 -5.84
C SER A 96 -1.00 -13.24 -5.27
N LEU A 97 -1.21 -14.56 -5.23
CA LEU A 97 -0.19 -15.54 -4.86
C LEU A 97 1.02 -15.50 -5.81
N LYS A 98 0.79 -15.48 -7.14
CA LYS A 98 1.86 -15.36 -8.13
C LYS A 98 2.67 -14.06 -7.97
N MET A 99 2.00 -12.95 -7.66
CA MET A 99 2.66 -11.66 -7.41
C MET A 99 3.51 -11.70 -6.13
N ARG A 100 2.99 -12.32 -5.06
CA ARG A 100 3.75 -12.54 -3.81
C ARG A 100 4.96 -13.43 -4.05
N GLN A 101 4.78 -14.54 -4.77
CA GLN A 101 5.86 -15.44 -5.15
C GLN A 101 6.94 -14.71 -5.95
N ARG A 102 6.56 -13.92 -6.96
CA ARG A 102 7.51 -13.11 -7.76
C ARG A 102 8.26 -12.08 -6.92
N ARG A 103 7.59 -11.42 -5.96
CA ARG A 103 8.22 -10.42 -5.09
C ARG A 103 9.22 -11.05 -4.12
N ASN A 104 8.89 -12.24 -3.61
CA ASN A 104 9.72 -12.96 -2.64
C ASN A 104 10.75 -13.88 -3.32
N MET A 105 10.71 -14.02 -4.64
CA MET A 105 11.66 -14.81 -5.38
C MET A 105 13.04 -14.16 -5.29
N ILE A 106 13.99 -14.88 -4.73
CA ILE A 106 15.40 -14.48 -4.75
C ILE A 106 15.86 -14.64 -6.21
N THR A 107 16.14 -13.52 -6.88
CA THR A 107 16.57 -13.49 -8.28
C THR A 107 18.08 -13.34 -8.45
N MET A 108 18.78 -13.02 -7.37
CA MET A 108 20.23 -12.79 -7.37
C MET A 108 20.78 -13.05 -5.97
N LEU A 109 21.93 -13.73 -5.90
CA LEU A 109 22.80 -13.76 -4.74
C LEU A 109 24.13 -13.09 -5.06
N LYS A 110 24.85 -12.65 -4.03
CA LYS A 110 26.23 -12.20 -4.17
C LYS A 110 27.15 -13.30 -3.65
N ASP A 111 28.24 -13.54 -4.36
CA ASP A 111 29.30 -14.42 -3.88
C ASP A 111 30.21 -13.70 -2.86
N GLU A 112 31.20 -14.44 -2.32
CA GLU A 112 32.16 -13.92 -1.34
C GLU A 112 33.11 -12.86 -1.91
N GLU A 113 33.25 -12.81 -3.24
CA GLU A 113 34.04 -11.83 -3.98
C GLU A 113 33.22 -10.58 -4.36
N GLY A 114 31.93 -10.55 -4.03
CA GLY A 114 31.01 -9.46 -4.30
C GLY A 114 30.37 -9.47 -5.70
N ASN A 115 30.61 -10.50 -6.50
CA ASN A 115 30.01 -10.66 -7.83
C ASN A 115 28.53 -11.05 -7.72
N LYS A 116 27.72 -10.54 -8.64
CA LYS A 116 26.29 -10.82 -8.71
C LYS A 116 26.04 -12.09 -9.51
N VAL A 117 25.42 -13.07 -8.88
CA VAL A 117 25.04 -14.34 -9.50
C VAL A 117 23.53 -14.40 -9.63
N THR A 118 23.06 -14.56 -10.87
CA THR A 118 21.63 -14.64 -11.22
C THR A 118 21.22 -16.01 -11.74
N ASP A 119 22.18 -16.92 -11.91
CA ASP A 119 21.93 -18.29 -12.34
C ASP A 119 21.44 -19.14 -11.16
N LEU A 120 20.32 -19.84 -11.35
CA LEU A 120 19.63 -20.54 -10.26
C LEU A 120 20.47 -21.69 -9.69
N HIS A 121 21.21 -22.40 -10.54
CA HIS A 121 22.08 -23.49 -10.10
C HIS A 121 23.21 -22.95 -9.23
N ARG A 122 23.93 -21.94 -9.72
CA ARG A 122 25.02 -21.30 -8.98
C ARG A 122 24.56 -20.62 -7.69
N MET A 123 23.35 -20.05 -7.66
CA MET A 123 22.76 -19.52 -6.44
C MET A 123 22.50 -20.64 -5.40
N GLY A 124 22.09 -21.82 -5.85
CA GLY A 124 21.99 -23.02 -5.02
C GLY A 124 23.34 -23.42 -4.42
N ASP A 125 24.38 -23.48 -5.24
CA ASP A 125 25.75 -23.83 -4.81
C ASP A 125 26.29 -22.83 -3.76
N ILE A 126 26.04 -21.54 -3.96
CA ILE A 126 26.40 -20.47 -3.00
C ILE A 126 25.64 -20.64 -1.69
N ALA A 127 24.34 -20.91 -1.75
CA ALA A 127 23.55 -21.15 -0.54
C ALA A 127 24.03 -22.40 0.21
N GLU A 128 24.30 -23.49 -0.50
CA GLU A 128 24.78 -24.75 0.10
C GLU A 128 26.14 -24.57 0.77
N SER A 129 27.10 -23.96 0.09
CA SER A 129 28.43 -23.66 0.64
C SER A 129 28.37 -22.74 1.85
N PHE A 130 27.51 -21.71 1.81
CA PHE A 130 27.26 -20.83 2.95
C PHE A 130 26.73 -21.60 4.16
N TYR A 131 25.68 -22.41 3.99
CA TYR A 131 25.08 -23.16 5.10
C TYR A 131 25.98 -24.29 5.61
N LYS A 132 26.77 -24.95 4.74
CA LYS A 132 27.81 -25.91 5.18
C LYS A 132 28.85 -25.26 6.07
N ARG A 133 29.25 -24.04 5.76
CA ARG A 133 30.19 -23.25 6.59
C ARG A 133 29.54 -22.80 7.89
N LEU A 134 28.29 -22.33 7.82
CA LEU A 134 27.55 -21.81 8.97
C LEU A 134 27.23 -22.90 10.01
N LEU A 135 26.81 -24.08 9.55
CA LEU A 135 26.39 -25.18 10.42
C LEU A 135 27.54 -26.08 10.87
N GLY A 136 28.73 -25.93 10.29
CA GLY A 136 29.91 -26.72 10.61
C GLY A 136 29.78 -28.21 10.23
N ARG A 137 30.89 -28.94 10.31
CA ARG A 137 30.87 -30.41 10.26
C ARG A 137 30.40 -30.94 11.61
N LYS A 138 29.63 -32.03 11.58
CA LYS A 138 29.32 -32.83 12.77
C LYS A 138 30.64 -33.26 13.42
N ASP A 139 30.85 -32.89 14.69
CA ASP A 139 31.95 -33.43 15.49
C ASP A 139 31.87 -34.97 15.48
N PRO A 140 33.01 -35.68 15.34
CA PRO A 140 33.05 -37.14 15.30
C PRO A 140 32.54 -37.79 16.59
#